data_AF-A0A966WQ93-F1
#
_entry.id   AF-A0A966WQ93-F1
#
_cell.length_a   1.000
_cell.length_b   1.000
_cell.length_c   1.000
_cell.angle_alpha   90.00
_cell.angle_beta   90.00
_cell.angle_gamma   90.00
#
_symmetry.space_group_name_H-M   'P 1'
#
loop_
_entity.id
_entity.type
_entity.pdbx_description
1 polymer ?
#
loop_
_entity_poly.entity_id
_entity_poly.type
_entity_poly.pdbx_seq_one_letter_code
_entity_poly.pdbx_strand_id
1 'polypeptide(L)'
;MSTQSSNKLAVPLTPLLPRLELDADCDVLLSPLADAAAGLEALIAAKRMPEAMRLIAHAMPKREVVWWGCMCARAVPGSALPAPDADALTAAEAWVRKPDEANRRAAMAAAQKTGFQTPEAWAAVAAFWSGGSMAPEGQPVVPPADHHTGLAIAGGVVIAALRGNPARAADRFARFVLSARDIAAGGAGRLAPEEN
;
A
#
# COMPACT_ATOMS: atom_id res chain seq x y z
N MET A 1 -22.19 20.41 11.93
CA MET A 1 -22.44 18.96 11.83
C MET A 1 -21.12 18.30 11.48
N SER A 2 -20.40 17.80 12.49
CA SER A 2 -19.14 17.09 12.26
C SER A 2 -19.48 15.75 11.62
N THR A 3 -19.19 15.58 10.33
CA THR A 3 -19.23 14.27 9.67
C THR A 3 -18.20 13.39 10.39
N GLN A 4 -18.69 12.47 11.22
CA GLN A 4 -17.85 11.43 11.79
C GLN A 4 -17.30 10.62 10.61
N SER A 5 -16.03 10.82 10.29
CA SER A 5 -15.35 10.07 9.24
C SER A 5 -15.34 8.61 9.69
N SER A 6 -16.14 7.76 9.04
CA SER A 6 -16.14 6.32 9.30
C SER A 6 -14.74 5.77 9.05
N ASN A 7 -14.18 5.04 10.01
CA ASN A 7 -12.88 4.39 9.86
C ASN A 7 -12.88 3.53 8.58
N LYS A 8 -12.01 3.87 7.62
CA LYS A 8 -11.97 3.23 6.30
C LYS A 8 -11.46 1.78 6.33
N LEU A 9 -10.96 1.30 7.45
CA LEU A 9 -10.62 -0.12 7.67
C LEU A 9 -11.79 -0.95 8.19
N ALA A 10 -12.92 -0.34 8.56
CA ALA A 10 -14.12 -1.06 9.01
C ALA A 10 -14.91 -1.63 7.80
N VAL A 11 -14.23 -2.42 6.97
CA VAL A 11 -14.79 -3.11 5.80
C VAL A 11 -14.91 -4.60 6.09
N PRO A 12 -15.87 -5.32 5.46
CA PRO A 12 -16.01 -6.76 5.65
C PRO A 12 -14.70 -7.51 5.38
N LEU A 13 -14.32 -8.41 6.28
CA LEU A 13 -13.06 -9.15 6.20
C LEU A 13 -13.10 -10.28 5.17
N THR A 14 -14.23 -10.99 5.07
CA THR A 14 -14.37 -12.20 4.23
C THR A 14 -13.89 -12.03 2.78
N PRO A 15 -14.22 -10.94 2.05
CA PRO A 15 -13.76 -10.75 0.67
C PRO A 15 -12.25 -10.52 0.54
N LEU A 16 -11.56 -10.22 1.64
CA LEU A 16 -10.13 -9.93 1.67
C LEU A 16 -9.29 -11.19 1.92
N LEU A 17 -9.82 -12.17 2.68
CA LEU A 17 -9.09 -13.36 3.12
C LEU A 17 -8.32 -14.08 1.99
N PRO A 18 -8.88 -14.30 0.78
CA PRO A 18 -8.15 -14.99 -0.29
C PRO A 18 -6.88 -14.26 -0.77
N ARG A 19 -6.69 -13.00 -0.39
CA ARG A 19 -5.60 -12.12 -0.84
C ARG A 19 -4.49 -11.99 0.21
N LEU A 20 -4.68 -12.54 1.41
CA LEU A 20 -3.78 -12.29 2.53
C LEU A 20 -2.67 -13.34 2.68
N GLU A 21 -2.68 -14.38 1.83
CA GLU A 21 -1.69 -15.48 1.86
C GLU A 21 -1.54 -16.05 3.29
N LEU A 22 -2.66 -16.40 3.90
CA LEU A 22 -2.72 -16.86 5.28
C LEU A 22 -2.19 -18.29 5.38
N ASP A 23 -1.50 -18.58 6.48
CA ASP A 23 -1.32 -19.96 6.93
C ASP A 23 -2.50 -20.38 7.81
N ALA A 24 -2.51 -21.66 8.21
CA ALA A 24 -3.59 -22.24 8.98
C ALA A 24 -3.85 -21.49 10.31
N ASP A 25 -2.81 -20.99 10.96
CA ASP A 25 -2.94 -20.27 12.23
C ASP A 25 -3.62 -18.91 12.02
N CYS A 26 -3.22 -18.17 10.99
CA CYS A 26 -3.86 -16.92 10.62
C CYS A 26 -5.30 -17.11 10.12
N ASP A 27 -5.59 -18.19 9.40
CA ASP A 27 -6.96 -18.53 8.97
C ASP A 27 -7.87 -18.72 10.18
N VAL A 28 -7.45 -19.53 11.16
CA VAL A 28 -8.20 -19.73 12.40
C VAL A 28 -8.38 -18.40 13.14
N LEU A 29 -7.32 -17.60 13.25
CA LEU A 29 -7.32 -16.31 13.93
C LEU A 29 -8.32 -15.32 13.32
N LEU A 30 -8.40 -15.26 11.99
CA LEU A 30 -9.19 -14.27 11.27
C LEU A 30 -10.63 -14.72 10.96
N SER A 31 -10.88 -16.03 10.86
CA SER A 31 -12.19 -16.59 10.53
C SER A 31 -13.37 -16.11 11.39
N PRO A 32 -13.26 -15.86 12.72
CA PRO A 32 -14.39 -15.41 13.51
C PRO A 32 -14.63 -13.88 13.42
N LEU A 33 -13.75 -13.13 12.77
CA LEU A 33 -13.77 -11.67 12.78
C LEU A 33 -14.59 -11.11 11.62
N ALA A 34 -15.41 -10.10 11.91
CA ALA A 34 -16.33 -9.54 10.93
C ALA A 34 -15.65 -8.56 9.95
N ASP A 35 -14.72 -7.76 10.45
CA ASP A 35 -14.14 -6.64 9.70
C ASP A 35 -12.61 -6.57 9.78
N ALA A 36 -12.03 -5.84 8.82
CA ALA A 36 -10.59 -5.69 8.68
C ALA A 36 -9.94 -4.88 9.81
N ALA A 37 -10.68 -4.04 10.54
CA ALA A 37 -10.14 -3.34 11.70
C ALA A 37 -9.89 -4.32 12.86
N ALA A 38 -10.86 -5.18 13.16
CA ALA A 38 -10.70 -6.26 14.13
C ALA A 38 -9.61 -7.26 13.70
N GLY A 39 -9.58 -7.63 12.42
CA GLY A 39 -8.53 -8.47 11.85
C GLY A 39 -7.12 -7.89 12.01
N LEU A 40 -6.97 -6.57 11.83
CA LEU A 40 -5.70 -5.89 12.02
C LEU A 40 -5.22 -5.97 13.47
N GLU A 41 -6.10 -5.71 14.45
CA GLU A 41 -5.74 -5.84 15.87
C GLU A 41 -5.32 -7.27 16.22
N ALA A 42 -6.04 -8.27 15.71
CA ALA A 42 -5.71 -9.67 15.94
C ALA A 42 -4.33 -10.05 15.40
N LEU A 43 -4.02 -9.64 14.17
CA LEU A 43 -2.71 -9.91 13.54
C LEU A 43 -1.56 -9.20 14.29
N ILE A 44 -1.77 -7.96 14.73
CA ILE A 44 -0.77 -7.22 15.53
C ILE A 44 -0.53 -7.92 16.87
N ALA A 45 -1.59 -8.32 17.58
CA ALA A 45 -1.47 -9.02 18.85
C ALA A 45 -0.72 -10.37 18.70
N ALA A 46 -0.96 -11.07 17.58
CA ALA A 46 -0.27 -12.30 17.21
C ALA A 46 1.12 -12.09 16.57
N LYS A 47 1.59 -10.83 16.44
CA LYS A 47 2.87 -10.45 15.79
C LYS A 47 2.98 -10.90 14.32
N ARG A 48 1.85 -11.06 13.63
CA ARG A 48 1.72 -11.43 12.21
C ARG A 48 1.76 -10.17 11.32
N MET A 49 2.90 -9.46 11.37
CA MET A 49 3.04 -8.15 10.73
C MET A 49 2.97 -8.17 9.20
N PRO A 50 3.55 -9.15 8.47
CA PRO A 50 3.40 -9.22 7.03
C PRO A 50 1.92 -9.35 6.58
N GLU A 51 1.15 -10.21 7.26
CA GLU A 51 -0.28 -10.38 7.01
C GLU A 51 -1.06 -9.12 7.37
N ALA A 52 -0.68 -8.43 8.46
CA ALA A 52 -1.26 -7.14 8.82
C ALA A 52 -1.07 -6.09 7.71
N MET A 53 0.11 -6.05 7.08
CA MET A 53 0.38 -5.14 5.95
C MET A 53 -0.47 -5.49 4.72
N ARG A 54 -0.59 -6.79 4.39
CA ARG A 54 -1.48 -7.24 3.31
C ARG A 54 -2.93 -6.87 3.59
N LEU A 55 -3.40 -7.05 4.82
CA LEU A 55 -4.77 -6.71 5.21
C LEU A 55 -5.05 -5.22 5.02
N ILE A 56 -4.17 -4.35 5.51
CA ILE A 56 -4.27 -2.91 5.29
C ILE A 56 -4.31 -2.59 3.79
N ALA A 57 -3.38 -3.18 3.03
CA ALA A 57 -3.25 -2.92 1.59
C ALA A 57 -4.51 -3.32 0.80
N HIS A 58 -5.20 -4.37 1.22
CA HIS A 58 -6.42 -4.84 0.55
C HIS A 58 -7.71 -4.20 1.09
N ALA A 59 -7.71 -3.68 2.31
CA ALA A 59 -8.89 -3.08 2.94
C ALA A 59 -9.08 -1.60 2.57
N MET A 60 -7.99 -0.86 2.35
CA MET A 60 -8.06 0.58 2.11
C MET A 60 -8.54 0.94 0.69
N PRO A 61 -9.25 2.06 0.51
CA PRO A 61 -9.57 2.57 -0.81
C PRO A 61 -8.31 2.85 -1.64
N LYS A 62 -8.41 2.67 -2.97
CA LYS A 62 -7.27 2.66 -3.89
C LYS A 62 -6.38 3.92 -3.81
N ARG A 63 -6.97 5.11 -3.66
CA ARG A 63 -6.19 6.35 -3.59
C ARG A 63 -5.41 6.45 -2.27
N GLU A 64 -6.07 6.13 -1.18
CA GLU A 64 -5.53 6.15 0.17
C GLU A 64 -4.43 5.11 0.37
N VAL A 65 -4.59 3.91 -0.20
CA VAL A 65 -3.56 2.86 -0.09
C VAL A 65 -2.30 3.18 -0.91
N VAL A 66 -2.45 3.81 -2.08
CA VAL A 66 -1.30 4.31 -2.85
C VAL A 66 -0.58 5.41 -2.07
N TRP A 67 -1.33 6.34 -1.47
CA TRP A 67 -0.75 7.36 -0.60
C TRP A 67 0.02 6.76 0.58
N TRP A 68 -0.55 5.73 1.23
CA TRP A 68 0.12 5.00 2.29
C TRP A 68 1.44 4.37 1.81
N GLY A 69 1.45 3.71 0.65
CA GLY A 69 2.69 3.20 0.05
C GLY A 69 3.74 4.28 -0.20
N CYS A 70 3.33 5.47 -0.68
CA CYS A 70 4.24 6.61 -0.82
C CYS A 70 4.84 7.05 0.52
N MET A 71 4.03 7.09 1.59
CA MET A 71 4.51 7.44 2.93
C MET A 71 5.50 6.40 3.47
N CYS A 72 5.22 5.11 3.29
CA CYS A 72 6.11 4.03 3.70
C CYS A 72 7.46 4.08 2.96
N ALA A 73 7.45 4.30 1.64
CA ALA A 73 8.67 4.44 0.84
C ALA A 73 9.51 5.63 1.29
N ARG A 74 8.87 6.79 1.50
CA ARG A 74 9.52 8.04 1.92
C ARG A 74 10.09 7.97 3.34
N ALA A 75 9.48 7.18 4.23
CA ALA A 75 9.91 6.99 5.60
C ALA A 75 11.22 6.20 5.73
N VAL A 76 11.56 5.39 4.71
CA VAL A 76 12.77 4.56 4.67
C VAL A 76 13.52 4.86 3.37
N PRO A 77 14.12 6.06 3.25
CA PRO A 77 14.84 6.42 2.04
C PRO A 77 16.03 5.48 1.83
N GLY A 78 16.29 5.10 0.57
CA GLY A 78 17.56 4.47 0.22
C GLY A 78 18.72 5.43 0.50
N SER A 79 19.86 4.91 0.96
CA SER A 79 21.06 5.71 1.27
C SER A 79 21.55 6.57 0.09
N ALA A 80 21.22 6.15 -1.14
CA ALA A 80 21.39 6.92 -2.37
C ALA A 80 20.25 6.59 -3.34
N LEU A 81 19.01 7.03 -3.03
CA LEU A 81 17.85 6.77 -3.87
C LEU A 81 18.11 7.23 -5.32
N PRO A 82 18.15 6.32 -6.31
CA PRO A 82 18.35 6.68 -7.70
C PRO A 82 17.26 7.63 -8.21
N ALA A 83 17.61 8.52 -9.14
CA ALA A 83 16.65 9.47 -9.73
C ALA A 83 15.39 8.77 -10.31
N PRO A 84 15.48 7.62 -11.01
CA PRO A 84 14.28 6.92 -11.49
C PRO A 84 13.31 6.50 -10.37
N ASP A 85 13.82 6.11 -9.20
CA ASP A 85 12.98 5.73 -8.06
C ASP A 85 12.31 6.96 -7.43
N ALA A 86 13.05 8.06 -7.31
CA ALA A 86 12.49 9.34 -6.85
C ALA A 86 11.40 9.86 -7.80
N ASP A 87 11.59 9.71 -9.11
CA ASP A 87 10.62 10.07 -10.14
C ASP A 87 9.36 9.19 -10.05
N ALA A 88 9.52 7.87 -9.84
CA ALA A 88 8.40 6.96 -9.64
C ALA A 88 7.55 7.34 -8.42
N LEU A 89 8.19 7.64 -7.29
CA LEU A 89 7.49 8.12 -6.10
C LEU A 89 6.73 9.42 -6.39
N THR A 90 7.38 10.37 -7.03
CA THR A 90 6.79 11.67 -7.38
C THR A 90 5.57 11.51 -8.29
N ALA A 91 5.66 10.61 -9.27
CA ALA A 91 4.55 10.31 -10.18
C ALA A 91 3.37 9.64 -9.46
N ALA A 92 3.62 8.71 -8.53
CA ALA A 92 2.59 8.11 -7.70
C ALA A 92 1.88 9.17 -6.83
N GLU A 93 2.63 10.06 -6.19
CA GLU A 93 2.05 11.15 -5.40
C GLU A 93 1.28 12.16 -6.26
N ALA A 94 1.74 12.44 -7.48
CA ALA A 94 1.02 13.27 -8.44
C ALA A 94 -0.35 12.68 -8.78
N TRP A 95 -0.41 11.36 -9.01
CA TRP A 95 -1.67 10.65 -9.20
C TRP A 95 -2.56 10.69 -7.95
N VAL A 96 -2.02 10.54 -6.74
CA VAL A 96 -2.82 10.67 -5.50
C VAL A 96 -3.48 12.05 -5.42
N ARG A 97 -2.73 13.12 -5.76
CA ARG A 97 -3.25 14.50 -5.75
C ARG A 97 -4.30 14.73 -6.85
N LYS A 98 -4.10 14.13 -8.02
CA LYS A 98 -5.01 14.24 -9.18
C LYS A 98 -5.11 12.88 -9.89
N PRO A 99 -6.09 12.02 -9.54
CA PRO A 99 -6.16 10.64 -10.03
C PRO A 99 -6.83 10.56 -11.40
N ASP A 100 -6.23 11.21 -12.40
CA ASP A 100 -6.65 11.14 -13.80
C ASP A 100 -5.81 10.14 -14.61
N GLU A 101 -6.27 9.84 -15.84
CA GLU A 101 -5.61 8.87 -16.73
C GLU A 101 -4.18 9.30 -17.09
N ALA A 102 -3.94 10.59 -17.29
CA ALA A 102 -2.61 11.11 -17.65
C ALA A 102 -1.60 10.84 -16.54
N ASN A 103 -1.94 11.17 -15.29
CA ASN A 103 -1.07 10.88 -14.14
C ASN A 103 -0.95 9.38 -13.88
N ARG A 104 -2.02 8.60 -14.10
CA ARG A 104 -2.02 7.15 -13.96
C ARG A 104 -1.02 6.49 -14.92
N ARG A 105 -1.00 6.93 -16.19
CA ARG A 105 -0.06 6.45 -17.21
C ARG A 105 1.36 6.94 -16.95
N ALA A 106 1.52 8.19 -16.51
CA ALA A 106 2.82 8.74 -16.14
C ALA A 106 3.48 7.95 -14.99
N ALA A 107 2.70 7.51 -14.00
CA ALA A 107 3.18 6.65 -12.92
C ALA A 107 3.76 5.33 -13.47
N MET A 108 3.06 4.65 -14.37
CA MET A 108 3.57 3.40 -14.98
C MET A 108 4.85 3.64 -15.79
N ALA A 109 4.89 4.72 -16.58
CA ALA A 109 6.07 5.07 -17.37
C ALA A 109 7.29 5.38 -16.48
N ALA A 110 7.08 5.97 -15.31
CA ALA A 110 8.14 6.18 -14.33
C ALA A 110 8.57 4.85 -13.68
N ALA A 111 7.63 4.01 -13.26
CA ALA A 111 7.92 2.70 -12.66
C ALA A 111 8.70 1.77 -13.60
N GLN A 112 8.42 1.79 -14.91
CA GLN A 112 9.17 1.00 -15.89
C GLN A 112 10.68 1.31 -15.91
N LYS A 113 11.06 2.57 -15.64
CA LYS A 113 12.46 3.00 -15.65
C LYS A 113 13.26 2.48 -14.46
N THR A 114 12.60 1.95 -13.43
CA THR A 114 13.24 1.43 -12.22
C THR A 114 13.49 -0.08 -12.28
N GLY A 115 12.92 -0.78 -13.27
CA GLY A 115 12.91 -2.24 -13.31
C GLY A 115 12.03 -2.89 -12.23
N PHE A 116 11.13 -2.13 -11.60
CA PHE A 116 10.16 -2.62 -10.60
C PHE A 116 10.77 -3.23 -9.32
N GLN A 117 11.94 -2.74 -8.91
CA GLN A 117 12.69 -3.32 -7.78
C GLN A 117 12.50 -2.60 -6.44
N THR A 118 11.73 -1.51 -6.42
CA THR A 118 11.69 -0.58 -5.27
C THR A 118 10.26 -0.29 -4.79
N PRO A 119 10.06 0.02 -3.50
CA PRO A 119 8.76 0.46 -2.98
C PRO A 119 8.19 1.68 -3.72
N GLU A 120 9.03 2.59 -4.18
CA GLU A 120 8.61 3.75 -4.99
C GLU A 120 8.00 3.29 -6.33
N ALA A 121 8.65 2.33 -6.99
CA ALA A 121 8.13 1.73 -8.21
C ALA A 121 6.78 1.04 -7.98
N TRP A 122 6.65 0.28 -6.89
CA TRP A 122 5.41 -0.43 -6.57
C TRP A 122 4.26 0.52 -6.17
N ALA A 123 4.55 1.68 -5.56
CA ALA A 123 3.55 2.73 -5.36
C ALA A 123 3.05 3.30 -6.71
N ALA A 124 3.95 3.50 -7.68
CA ALA A 124 3.59 3.94 -9.01
C ALA A 124 2.83 2.88 -9.83
N VAL A 125 3.20 1.60 -9.72
CA VAL A 125 2.44 0.48 -10.29
C VAL A 125 1.05 0.39 -9.68
N ALA A 126 0.92 0.57 -8.36
CA ALA A 126 -0.37 0.56 -7.69
C ALA A 126 -1.28 1.70 -8.18
N ALA A 127 -0.73 2.91 -8.39
CA ALA A 127 -1.44 4.01 -9.02
C ALA A 127 -1.93 3.62 -10.42
N PHE A 128 -1.07 3.00 -11.24
CA PHE A 128 -1.45 2.51 -12.56
C PHE A 128 -2.57 1.46 -12.52
N TRP A 129 -2.47 0.47 -11.64
CA TRP A 129 -3.46 -0.59 -11.48
C TRP A 129 -4.74 -0.17 -10.75
N SER A 130 -4.89 1.11 -10.40
CA SER A 130 -6.08 1.62 -9.73
C SER A 130 -7.36 1.55 -10.59
N GLY A 131 -7.23 1.53 -11.91
CA GLY A 131 -8.34 1.47 -12.84
C GLY A 131 -7.89 1.67 -14.29
N GLY A 132 -8.81 2.09 -15.16
CA GLY A 132 -8.54 2.30 -16.58
C GLY A 132 -8.12 1.02 -17.31
N SER A 133 -7.46 1.17 -18.46
CA SER A 133 -6.89 0.04 -19.21
C SER A 133 -5.41 -0.15 -18.84
N MET A 134 -4.98 -1.39 -18.66
CA MET A 134 -3.57 -1.78 -18.52
C MET A 134 -2.88 -1.94 -19.87
N ALA A 135 -3.63 -2.16 -20.95
CA ALA A 135 -3.08 -2.28 -22.29
C ALA A 135 -2.50 -0.92 -22.77
N PRO A 136 -1.57 -0.92 -23.75
CA PRO A 136 -1.13 0.29 -24.43
C PRO A 136 -2.30 1.11 -24.98
N GLU A 137 -2.10 2.41 -25.16
CA GLU A 137 -3.13 3.27 -25.75
C GLU A 137 -3.48 2.82 -27.18
N GLY A 138 -4.77 2.89 -27.52
CA GLY A 138 -5.29 2.41 -28.80
C GLY A 138 -5.51 0.90 -28.91
N GLN A 139 -5.10 0.11 -27.92
CA GLN A 139 -5.36 -1.33 -27.86
C GLN A 139 -6.69 -1.63 -27.14
N PRO A 140 -7.25 -2.85 -27.29
CA PRO A 140 -8.42 -3.28 -26.55
C PRO A 140 -8.27 -3.06 -25.03
N VAL A 141 -9.37 -2.68 -24.38
CA VAL A 141 -9.38 -2.39 -22.94
C VAL A 141 -9.12 -3.66 -22.14
N VAL A 142 -8.11 -3.62 -21.28
CA VAL A 142 -7.79 -4.68 -20.32
C VAL A 142 -7.81 -4.06 -18.91
N PRO A 143 -8.91 -4.18 -18.16
CA PRO A 143 -8.98 -3.57 -16.84
C PRO A 143 -8.10 -4.34 -15.83
N PRO A 144 -7.51 -3.66 -14.83
CA PRO A 144 -6.90 -4.35 -13.69
C PRO A 144 -7.99 -5.06 -12.88
N ALA A 145 -7.73 -6.27 -12.38
CA ALA A 145 -8.61 -6.88 -11.39
C ALA A 145 -8.60 -6.07 -10.08
N ASP A 146 -9.70 -6.06 -9.35
CA ASP A 146 -9.92 -5.14 -8.21
C ASP A 146 -8.83 -5.15 -7.13
N HIS A 147 -8.15 -6.29 -6.95
CA HIS A 147 -7.15 -6.48 -5.92
C HIS A 147 -5.73 -6.02 -6.31
N HIS A 148 -5.46 -5.67 -7.57
CA HIS A 148 -4.10 -5.36 -8.05
C HIS A 148 -3.45 -4.18 -7.32
N THR A 149 -4.19 -3.10 -7.05
CA THR A 149 -3.65 -1.95 -6.30
C THR A 149 -3.16 -2.38 -4.91
N GLY A 150 -3.98 -3.14 -4.18
CA GLY A 150 -3.60 -3.65 -2.86
C GLY A 150 -2.41 -4.60 -2.94
N LEU A 151 -2.37 -5.47 -3.95
CA LEU A 151 -1.25 -6.40 -4.18
C LEU A 151 0.07 -5.66 -4.39
N ALA A 152 0.09 -4.63 -5.24
CA ALA A 152 1.28 -3.82 -5.49
C ALA A 152 1.76 -3.11 -4.20
N ILE A 153 0.84 -2.54 -3.41
CA ILE A 153 1.22 -1.87 -2.17
C ILE A 153 1.68 -2.86 -1.10
N ALA A 154 1.06 -4.04 -0.98
CA ALA A 154 1.49 -5.08 -0.06
C ALA A 154 2.95 -5.47 -0.30
N GLY A 155 3.33 -5.72 -1.57
CA GLY A 155 4.72 -5.98 -1.95
C GLY A 155 5.64 -4.79 -1.66
N GLY A 156 5.24 -3.58 -2.08
CA GLY A 156 6.01 -2.36 -1.86
C GLY A 156 6.32 -2.09 -0.39
N VAL A 157 5.33 -2.22 0.49
CA VAL A 157 5.50 -1.96 1.94
C VAL A 157 6.44 -2.98 2.59
N VAL A 158 6.39 -4.25 2.19
CA VAL A 158 7.35 -5.26 2.67
C VAL A 158 8.78 -4.93 2.20
N ILE A 159 8.95 -4.53 0.93
CA ILE A 159 10.28 -4.10 0.44
C ILE A 159 10.76 -2.87 1.22
N ALA A 160 9.90 -1.89 1.50
CA ALA A 160 10.24 -0.72 2.30
C ALA A 160 10.66 -1.10 3.73
N ALA A 161 9.96 -2.04 4.38
CA ALA A 161 10.28 -2.49 5.73
C ALA A 161 11.64 -3.21 5.80
N LEU A 162 11.99 -3.98 4.78
CA LEU A 162 13.23 -4.76 4.73
C LEU A 162 14.45 -3.99 4.21
N ARG A 163 14.23 -2.85 3.53
CA ARG A 163 15.26 -2.06 2.86
C ARG A 163 16.45 -1.73 3.77
N GLY A 164 17.66 -2.05 3.31
CA GLY A 164 18.93 -1.71 3.96
C GLY A 164 19.24 -2.57 5.20
N ASN A 165 18.33 -2.63 6.17
CA ASN A 165 18.49 -3.42 7.40
C ASN A 165 17.19 -4.17 7.76
N PRO A 166 17.07 -5.45 7.39
CA PRO A 166 15.90 -6.29 7.72
C PRO A 166 15.61 -6.41 9.22
N ALA A 167 16.60 -6.25 10.10
CA ALA A 167 16.37 -6.31 11.55
C ALA A 167 15.46 -5.18 12.07
N ARG A 168 15.35 -4.07 11.31
CA ARG A 168 14.45 -2.94 11.62
C ARG A 168 13.02 -3.14 11.13
N ALA A 169 12.72 -4.25 10.45
CA ALA A 169 11.42 -4.44 9.81
C ALA A 169 10.26 -4.40 10.81
N ALA A 170 10.41 -4.98 12.01
CA ALA A 170 9.38 -4.95 13.05
C ALA A 170 9.01 -3.51 13.46
N ASP A 171 10.01 -2.67 13.74
CA ASP A 171 9.81 -1.27 14.11
C ASP A 171 9.19 -0.46 12.97
N ARG A 172 9.62 -0.72 11.73
CA ARG A 172 9.08 -0.07 10.54
C ARG A 172 7.64 -0.46 10.28
N PHE A 173 7.28 -1.74 10.42
CA PHE A 173 5.89 -2.18 10.32
C PHE A 173 5.01 -1.50 11.37
N ALA A 174 5.48 -1.37 12.61
CA ALA A 174 4.72 -0.65 13.66
C ALA A 174 4.45 0.81 13.25
N ARG A 175 5.46 1.51 12.69
CA ARG A 175 5.30 2.87 12.14
C ARG A 175 4.32 2.89 10.96
N PHE A 176 4.39 1.93 10.05
CA PHE A 176 3.50 1.85 8.89
C PHE A 176 2.04 1.61 9.29
N VAL A 177 1.78 0.79 10.33
CA VAL A 177 0.44 0.64 10.93
C VAL A 177 -0.10 1.98 11.45
N LEU A 178 0.72 2.76 12.17
CA LEU A 178 0.29 4.07 12.68
C LEU A 178 -0.10 5.02 11.54
N SER A 179 0.68 5.05 10.46
CA SER A 179 0.36 5.82 9.25
C SER A 179 -0.95 5.36 8.61
N ALA A 180 -1.15 4.05 8.45
CA ALA A 180 -2.37 3.49 7.87
C ALA A 180 -3.62 3.85 8.70
N ARG A 181 -3.53 3.74 10.03
CA ARG A 181 -4.62 4.09 10.96
C ARG A 181 -4.96 5.58 10.86
N ASP A 182 -3.96 6.45 10.80
CA ASP A 182 -4.18 7.89 10.63
C ASP A 182 -4.91 8.19 9.31
N ILE A 183 -4.47 7.60 8.18
CA ILE A 183 -5.14 7.76 6.88
C ILE A 183 -6.57 7.22 6.93
N ALA A 184 -6.77 6.06 7.55
CA ALA A 184 -8.09 5.44 7.68
C ALA A 184 -9.07 6.27 8.51
N ALA A 185 -8.56 7.04 9.48
CA ALA A 185 -9.31 8.02 10.26
C ALA A 185 -9.52 9.37 9.53
N GLY A 186 -8.90 9.57 8.37
CA GLY A 186 -8.99 10.80 7.57
C GLY A 186 -7.81 11.77 7.75
N GLY A 187 -6.77 11.35 8.47
CA GLY A 187 -5.51 12.07 8.63
C GLY A 187 -4.59 11.96 7.42
N ALA A 188 -3.38 12.52 7.56
CA ALA A 188 -2.42 12.66 6.47
C ALA A 188 -1.45 11.47 6.34
N GLY A 189 -1.37 10.59 7.34
CA GLY A 189 -0.52 9.41 7.35
C GLY A 189 0.97 9.70 7.33
N ARG A 190 1.39 10.90 7.75
CA ARG A 190 2.80 11.33 7.60
C ARG A 190 3.70 10.48 8.48
N LEU A 191 4.82 10.07 7.89
CA LEU A 191 5.91 9.39 8.57
C LEU A 191 7.16 10.27 8.46
N ALA A 192 7.80 10.57 9.58
CA ALA A 192 9.13 11.15 9.56
C ALA A 192 10.11 10.16 8.91
N PRO A 193 11.10 10.60 8.12
CA PRO A 193 12.18 9.74 7.68
C PRO A 193 12.88 9.08 8.87
N GLU A 194 13.26 7.81 8.72
CA GLU A 194 14.07 7.11 9.71
C GLU A 194 15.45 7.77 9.85
N GLU A 195 15.85 8.08 11.08
CA GLU A 195 17.21 8.49 11.39
C GLU A 195 18.12 7.25 11.35
N ASN A 196 19.29 7.40 10.71
CA ASN A 196 20.31 6.35 10.58
C ASN A 196 21.01 6.08 11.90
#